data_AF-A0A834IAK3-F1
#
_entry.id   AF-A0A834IAK3-F1
#
_cell.length_a   1.000
_cell.length_b   1.000
_cell.length_c   1.000
_cell.angle_alpha   90.00
_cell.angle_beta   90.00
_cell.angle_gamma   90.00
#
_symmetry.space_group_name_H-M   'P 1'
#
loop_
_entity.id
_entity.type
_entity.pdbx_description
1 polymer ?
#
loop_
_entity_poly.entity_id
_entity_poly.type
_entity_poly.pdbx_seq_one_letter_code
_entity_poly.pdbx_strand_id
1 'polypeptide(L)'
;MRKEEKRAQMFAMIADWQQSGKSKKCYCEENGINEATFYYWFSRSKEDNGATGSFIAIGKSGRNSEVEVIYPNGVRIKAGADLGLLSQLIRLY
;
A
#
# COMPACT_ATOMS: atom_id res chain seq x y z
N MET A 1 16.82 -30.23 9.34
CA MET A 1 16.31 -28.84 9.35
C MET A 1 14.81 -28.84 9.06
N ARG A 2 14.02 -28.28 9.98
CA ARG A 2 12.57 -28.10 9.83
C ARG A 2 12.28 -27.00 8.80
N LYS A 3 11.17 -27.12 8.08
CA LYS A 3 10.73 -26.13 7.07
C LYS A 3 10.58 -24.71 7.64
N GLU A 4 10.30 -24.60 8.94
CA GLU A 4 10.14 -23.34 9.65
C GLU A 4 11.48 -22.60 9.84
N GLU A 5 12.56 -23.30 10.17
CA GLU A 5 13.89 -22.73 10.33
C GLU A 5 14.41 -22.10 9.03
N LYS A 6 14.13 -22.77 7.89
CA LYS A 6 14.48 -22.23 6.56
C LYS A 6 13.74 -20.95 6.22
N ARG A 7 12.47 -20.81 6.66
CA ARG A 7 11.70 -19.59 6.46
C ARG A 7 12.23 -18.45 7.32
N ALA A 8 12.57 -18.72 8.58
CA ALA A 8 13.16 -17.71 9.46
C ALA A 8 14.50 -17.19 8.90
N GLN A 9 15.38 -18.09 8.44
CA GLN A 9 16.63 -17.69 7.79
C GLN A 9 16.40 -16.87 6.52
N MET A 10 15.44 -17.28 5.67
CA MET A 10 15.07 -16.53 4.48
C MET A 10 14.65 -15.09 4.81
N PHE A 11 13.76 -14.89 5.77
CA PHE A 11 13.28 -13.56 6.14
C PHE A 11 14.39 -12.69 6.74
N ALA A 12 15.20 -13.26 7.64
CA ALA A 12 16.34 -12.56 8.21
C ALA A 12 17.32 -12.07 7.12
N MET A 13 17.58 -12.91 6.13
CA MET A 13 18.49 -12.59 5.04
C MET A 13 17.97 -11.52 4.08
N ILE A 14 16.65 -11.46 3.85
CA ILE A 14 16.01 -10.39 3.06
C ILE A 14 16.02 -9.07 3.83
N ALA A 15 15.78 -9.10 5.14
CA ALA A 15 15.83 -7.92 6.00
C ALA A 15 17.26 -7.34 6.05
N ASP A 16 18.26 -8.19 6.20
CA ASP A 16 19.68 -7.81 6.18
C ASP A 16 20.06 -7.17 4.84
N TRP A 17 19.65 -7.78 3.72
CA TRP A 17 19.83 -7.20 2.39
C TRP A 17 19.20 -5.80 2.28
N GLN A 18 17.95 -5.63 2.74
CA GLN A 18 17.28 -4.32 2.71
C GLN A 18 18.02 -3.26 3.54
N GLN A 19 18.57 -3.66 4.69
CA GLN A 19 19.32 -2.76 5.56
C GLN A 19 20.72 -2.43 5.00
N SER A 20 21.33 -3.36 4.27
CA SER A 20 22.63 -3.18 3.62
C SER A 20 22.60 -2.16 2.48
N GLY A 21 21.43 -1.93 1.86
CA GLY A 21 21.28 -1.06 0.69
C GLY A 21 22.01 -1.54 -0.57
N LYS A 22 22.59 -2.74 -0.54
CA LYS A 22 23.38 -3.30 -1.65
C LYS A 22 22.45 -3.73 -2.80
N SER A 23 22.98 -3.73 -4.02
CA SER A 23 22.27 -4.38 -5.13
C SER A 23 22.15 -5.89 -4.88
N LYS A 24 21.06 -6.50 -5.36
CA LYS A 24 20.75 -7.93 -5.18
C LYS A 24 21.91 -8.83 -5.59
N LYS A 25 22.55 -8.51 -6.72
CA LYS A 25 23.68 -9.27 -7.27
C LYS A 25 24.89 -9.22 -6.34
N CYS A 26 25.29 -8.02 -5.93
CA CYS A 26 26.41 -7.80 -5.02
C CYS A 26 26.19 -8.50 -3.66
N TYR A 27 24.96 -8.47 -3.15
CA TYR A 27 24.61 -9.18 -1.92
C TYR A 27 24.67 -10.71 -2.07
N CYS A 28 24.21 -11.25 -3.21
CA CYS A 28 24.30 -12.69 -3.49
C CYS A 28 25.76 -13.14 -3.64
N GLU A 29 26.60 -12.36 -4.31
CA GLU A 29 28.03 -12.63 -4.47
C GLU A 29 28.77 -12.61 -3.12
N GLU A 30 28.49 -11.62 -2.26
CA GLU A 30 29.16 -11.48 -0.96
C GLU A 30 28.73 -12.56 0.05
N ASN A 31 27.46 -12.97 0.02
CA ASN A 31 26.91 -13.98 0.94
C ASN A 31 26.96 -15.40 0.37
N GLY A 32 27.47 -15.60 -0.85
CA GLY A 32 27.55 -16.92 -1.50
C GLY A 32 26.18 -17.56 -1.76
N ILE A 33 25.13 -16.75 -1.97
CA ILE A 33 23.77 -17.23 -2.22
C ILE A 33 23.58 -17.40 -3.72
N ASN A 34 22.93 -18.49 -4.13
CA ASN A 34 22.48 -18.62 -5.51
C ASN A 34 21.41 -17.55 -5.82
N GLU A 35 21.65 -16.74 -6.86
CA GLU A 35 20.74 -15.68 -7.30
C GLU A 35 19.30 -16.19 -7.49
N ALA A 36 19.11 -17.36 -8.11
CA ALA A 36 17.78 -17.92 -8.34
C ALA A 36 17.04 -18.21 -7.02
N THR A 37 17.77 -18.65 -6.00
CA THR A 37 17.21 -18.92 -4.66
C THR A 37 16.86 -17.61 -3.96
N PHE A 38 17.72 -16.60 -4.08
CA PHE A 38 17.46 -15.27 -3.55
C PHE A 38 16.24 -14.62 -4.22
N TYR A 39 16.10 -14.72 -5.55
CA TYR A 39 14.93 -14.20 -6.26
C TYR A 39 13.64 -14.92 -5.84
N TYR A 40 13.69 -16.24 -5.66
CA TYR A 40 12.56 -17.01 -5.14
C TYR A 40 12.12 -16.51 -3.75
N TRP A 41 13.08 -16.32 -2.85
CA TRP A 41 12.84 -15.79 -1.51
C TRP A 41 12.32 -14.35 -1.52
N PHE A 42 12.88 -13.49 -2.38
CA PHE A 42 12.47 -12.10 -2.53
C PHE A 42 11.05 -11.96 -3.08
N SER A 43 10.65 -12.81 -4.04
CA SER A 43 9.26 -12.85 -4.50
C SER A 43 8.33 -13.29 -3.38
N ARG A 44 8.71 -14.34 -2.64
CA ARG A 44 7.89 -14.90 -1.57
C ARG A 44 7.76 -13.98 -0.35
N SER A 45 8.78 -13.17 -0.05
CA SER A 45 8.69 -12.17 1.03
C SER A 45 7.73 -11.02 0.68
N LYS A 46 7.52 -10.72 -0.61
CA LYS A 46 6.49 -9.77 -1.06
C LYS A 46 5.08 -10.34 -0.95
N GLU A 47 4.90 -11.62 -1.24
CA GLU A 47 3.59 -12.29 -1.16
C GLU A 47 3.07 -12.36 0.29
N ASP A 48 3.95 -12.60 1.25
CA ASP A 48 3.63 -12.65 2.69
C ASP A 48 3.16 -11.29 3.24
N ASN A 49 3.60 -10.18 2.62
CA ASN A 49 3.23 -8.81 3.01
C ASN A 49 1.88 -8.32 2.47
N GLY A 50 1.09 -9.14 1.77
CA GLY A 50 -0.33 -8.79 1.57
C GLY A 50 -1.01 -9.16 0.26
N ALA A 51 -0.59 -10.19 -0.47
CA ALA A 51 -1.42 -10.68 -1.58
C ALA A 51 -1.03 -12.09 -2.03
N THR A 52 -1.33 -13.10 -1.22
CA THR A 52 -1.59 -14.43 -1.78
C THR A 52 -2.83 -14.38 -2.67
N GLY A 53 -2.63 -14.20 -3.98
CA GLY A 53 -3.52 -14.68 -5.05
C GLY A 53 -5.04 -14.55 -4.84
N SER A 54 -5.50 -13.53 -4.12
CA SER A 54 -6.91 -13.30 -3.82
C SER A 54 -7.15 -11.81 -3.87
N PHE A 55 -8.34 -11.47 -4.36
CA PHE A 55 -8.79 -10.12 -4.68
C PHE A 55 -8.20 -9.08 -3.72
N ILE A 56 -7.39 -8.16 -4.27
CA ILE A 56 -6.97 -6.98 -3.54
C ILE A 56 -8.23 -6.16 -3.32
N ALA A 57 -8.66 -6.05 -2.06
CA ALA A 57 -9.76 -5.16 -1.71
C ALA A 57 -9.33 -3.73 -2.06
N ILE A 58 -9.87 -3.19 -3.16
CA ILE A 58 -9.88 -1.75 -3.37
C ILE A 58 -10.77 -1.22 -2.27
N GLY A 59 -10.16 -0.77 -1.17
CA GLY A 59 -10.85 0.02 -0.16
C GLY A 59 -11.58 1.11 -0.94
N LYS A 60 -12.90 1.23 -0.74
CA LYS A 60 -13.67 2.30 -1.34
C LYS A 60 -12.91 3.58 -1.02
N SER A 61 -12.17 4.12 -1.99
CA SER A 61 -11.60 5.45 -1.87
C SER A 61 -12.80 6.29 -1.46
N GLY A 62 -12.75 6.80 -0.23
CA GLY A 62 -13.88 7.46 0.40
C GLY A 62 -14.48 8.34 -0.67
N ARG A 63 -15.74 8.09 -1.01
CA ARG A 63 -16.44 8.80 -2.07
C ARG A 63 -16.43 10.24 -1.60
N ASN A 64 -15.42 11.01 -2.02
CA ASN A 64 -15.33 12.44 -1.79
C ASN A 64 -16.47 12.99 -2.64
N SER A 65 -17.68 12.90 -2.07
CA SER A 65 -18.91 13.37 -2.68
C SER A 65 -18.86 14.87 -2.43
N GLU A 66 -18.01 15.54 -3.20
CA GLU A 66 -18.00 16.99 -3.25
C GLU A 66 -19.29 17.41 -3.94
N VAL A 67 -20.08 18.20 -3.22
CA VAL A 67 -21.37 18.71 -3.68
C VAL A 67 -21.17 20.18 -4.02
N GLU A 68 -21.60 20.57 -5.22
CA GLU A 68 -21.60 21.97 -5.68
C GLU A 68 -23.03 22.50 -5.75
N VAL A 69 -23.29 23.65 -5.12
CA VAL A 69 -24.56 24.38 -5.16
C VAL A 69 -24.35 25.67 -5.94
N ILE A 70 -25.18 25.93 -6.96
CA ILE A 70 -25.11 27.11 -7.82
C ILE A 70 -26.39 27.93 -7.64
N TYR A 71 -26.25 29.18 -7.20
CA TYR A 71 -27.36 30.11 -7.02
C TYR A 71 -27.60 30.99 -8.27
N PRO A 72 -28.84 31.49 -8.48
CA PRO A 72 -29.16 32.37 -9.61
C PRO A 72 -28.39 33.71 -9.61
N ASN A 73 -27.91 34.15 -8.45
CA ASN A 73 -27.07 35.35 -8.28
C ASN A 73 -25.59 35.09 -8.63
N GLY A 74 -25.23 33.88 -9.06
CA GLY A 74 -23.87 33.52 -9.46
C GLY A 74 -22.99 32.97 -8.32
N VAL A 75 -23.47 32.92 -7.08
CA VAL A 75 -22.73 32.33 -5.95
C VAL A 75 -22.63 30.81 -6.11
N ARG A 76 -21.45 30.25 -5.89
CA ARG A 76 -21.17 28.81 -5.96
C ARG A 76 -20.57 28.32 -4.65
N ILE A 77 -21.19 27.32 -4.03
CA ILE A 77 -20.72 26.72 -2.79
C ILE A 77 -20.24 25.31 -3.10
N LYS A 78 -19.00 25.01 -2.73
CA LYS A 78 -18.43 23.65 -2.77
C LYS A 78 -18.27 23.14 -1.35
N ALA A 79 -18.85 21.99 -1.05
CA ALA A 79 -18.71 21.36 0.26
C ALA A 79 -18.48 19.87 0.11
N GLY A 80 -17.86 19.27 1.14
CA GLY A 80 -17.79 17.82 1.28
C GLY A 80 -19.16 17.19 1.46
N ALA A 81 -19.19 15.85 1.55
CA ALA A 81 -20.40 15.02 1.57
C ALA A 81 -21.34 15.22 2.78
N ASP A 82 -21.06 16.18 3.66
CA ASP A 82 -21.90 16.49 4.81
C ASP A 82 -23.07 17.40 4.39
N LEU A 83 -24.17 16.75 4.03
CA LEU A 83 -25.44 17.39 3.67
C LEU A 83 -26.06 18.19 4.84
N GLY A 84 -25.69 17.89 6.08
CA GLY A 84 -26.16 18.63 7.27
C GLY A 84 -25.56 20.03 7.34
N LEU A 85 -24.24 20.13 7.16
CA LEU A 85 -23.53 21.40 7.07
C LEU A 85 -24.03 22.25 5.89
N LEU A 86 -24.23 21.62 4.74
CA LEU A 86 -24.80 22.29 3.55
C LEU A 86 -26.19 22.87 3.82
N SER A 87 -27.07 22.12 4.48
CA SER A 87 -28.41 22.61 4.83
C SER A 87 -28.36 23.83 5.76
N GLN A 88 -27.40 23.89 6.69
CA GLN A 88 -27.22 25.05 7.56
C GLN A 88 -26.73 26.28 6.80
N LEU A 89 -25.77 26.11 5.88
CA LEU A 89 -25.24 27.20 5.05
C LEU A 89 -26.31 27.79 4.11
N ILE A 90 -27.19 26.95 3.56
CA ILE A 90 -28.29 27.41 2.68
C ILE A 90 -29.33 28.22 3.48
N ARG A 91 -29.58 27.87 4.76
CA ARG A 91 -30.56 28.58 5.60
C ARG A 91 -30.10 29.94 6.13
N LEU A 92 -28.82 30.26 5.97
CA LEU A 92 -28.22 31.54 6.37
C LEU A 92 -28.33 32.63 5.29
N TYR A 93 -28.84 32.28 4.11
CA TYR A 93 -29.09 33.18 2.98
C TYR A 93 -30.59 33.25 2.71
#